data_AF-A0A967G3R4-F1
#
_entry.id   AF-A0A967G3R4-F1
#
_cell.length_a   1.000
_cell.length_b   1.000
_cell.length_c   1.000
_cell.angle_alpha   90.00
_cell.angle_beta   90.00
_cell.angle_gamma   90.00
#
_symmetry.space_group_name_H-M   'P 1'
#
loop_
_entity.id
_entity.type
_entity.pdbx_description
1 polymer ?
#
loop_
_entity_poly.entity_id
_entity_poly.type
_entity_poly.pdbx_seq_one_letter_code
_entity_poly.pdbx_strand_id
1 'polypeptide(L)'
;MRRKNKVRSAVFSLAICAGIFCAWCCVLLMAGEYNAARRKLNVCKQELQTWEACRNTKPSYFKSNAEAVSSCLKNFNEARDNRWMSMPKEQLIGLFALAAVGSAVAGGLATWAIIWLVCLFIYKFLRLLAFCFMRHSSRQVNG
;
A
#
# COMPACT_ATOMS: atom_id res chain seq x y z
N MET A 1 -38.14 10.33 6.66
CA MET A 1 -37.21 10.17 5.51
C MET A 1 -35.91 10.99 5.62
N ARG A 2 -35.92 12.26 6.08
CA ARG A 2 -34.71 13.13 6.18
C ARG A 2 -33.49 12.55 6.95
N ARG A 3 -33.67 11.85 8.08
CA ARG A 3 -32.55 11.28 8.88
C ARG A 3 -31.85 10.09 8.20
N LYS A 4 -32.59 9.19 7.54
CA LYS A 4 -32.01 8.06 6.79
C LYS A 4 -31.10 8.54 5.65
N ASN A 5 -31.48 9.63 4.97
CA ASN A 5 -30.65 10.23 3.93
C ASN A 5 -29.37 10.88 4.47
N LYS A 6 -29.40 11.47 5.67
CA LYS A 6 -28.20 12.03 6.33
C LYS A 6 -27.18 10.96 6.72
N VAL A 7 -27.64 9.84 7.29
CA VAL A 7 -26.76 8.71 7.66
C VAL A 7 -26.13 8.07 6.43
N ARG A 8 -26.93 7.88 5.37
CA ARG A 8 -26.43 7.34 4.09
C ARG A 8 -25.39 8.28 3.48
N SER A 9 -25.63 9.58 3.50
CA SER A 9 -24.68 10.60 3.02
C SER A 9 -23.36 10.56 3.79
N ALA A 10 -23.41 10.55 5.12
CA ALA A 10 -22.21 10.48 5.96
C ALA A 10 -21.38 9.20 5.73
N VAL A 11 -22.06 8.07 5.53
CA VAL A 11 -21.44 6.78 5.19
C VAL A 11 -20.74 6.84 3.83
N PHE A 12 -21.39 7.42 2.82
CA PHE A 12 -20.78 7.61 1.51
C PHE A 12 -19.54 8.52 1.59
N SER A 13 -19.63 9.63 2.32
CA SER A 13 -18.48 10.52 2.53
C SER A 13 -17.32 9.81 3.23
N LEU A 14 -17.57 9.01 4.27
CA LEU A 14 -16.54 8.22 4.95
C LEU A 14 -15.89 7.19 4.02
N ALA A 15 -16.68 6.51 3.19
CA ALA A 15 -16.16 5.54 2.22
C ALA A 15 -15.24 6.20 1.17
N ILE A 16 -15.61 7.39 0.70
CA ILE A 16 -14.78 8.19 -0.22
C ILE A 16 -13.48 8.61 0.47
N CYS A 17 -13.55 9.15 1.70
CA CYS A 17 -12.37 9.56 2.46
C CYS A 17 -11.43 8.39 2.74
N ALA A 18 -11.97 7.22 3.13
CA ALA A 18 -11.18 6.01 3.36
C ALA A 18 -10.51 5.53 2.06
N GLY A 19 -11.22 5.54 0.94
CA GLY A 19 -10.66 5.20 -0.36
C GLY A 19 -9.52 6.14 -0.79
N ILE A 20 -9.70 7.46 -0.63
CA ILE A 20 -8.66 8.46 -0.95
C ILE A 20 -7.43 8.26 -0.05
N PHE A 21 -7.64 8.05 1.25
CA PHE A 21 -6.54 7.83 2.19
C PHE A 21 -5.75 6.56 1.87
N CYS A 22 -6.44 5.44 1.58
CA CYS A 22 -5.79 4.20 1.16
C CYS A 22 -5.00 4.37 -0.15
N ALA A 23 -5.58 5.04 -1.15
CA ALA A 23 -4.89 5.33 -2.41
C ALA A 23 -3.64 6.19 -2.19
N TRP A 24 -3.74 7.22 -1.36
CA TRP A 24 -2.60 8.06 -0.97
C TRP A 24 -1.52 7.22 -0.32
N CYS A 25 -1.83 6.48 0.74
CA CYS A 25 -0.85 5.65 1.45
C CYS A 25 -0.13 4.67 0.51
N CYS A 26 -0.85 4.02 -0.40
CA CYS A 26 -0.23 3.11 -1.38
C CYS A 26 0.73 3.83 -2.33
N VAL A 27 0.36 5.01 -2.84
CA VAL A 27 1.26 5.81 -3.70
C VAL A 27 2.50 6.24 -2.93
N LEU A 28 2.37 6.68 -1.67
CA LEU A 28 3.53 7.06 -0.86
C LEU A 28 4.48 5.90 -0.58
N LEU A 29 3.95 4.72 -0.28
CA LEU A 29 4.77 3.52 -0.05
C LEU A 29 5.55 3.14 -1.31
N MET A 30 4.87 3.07 -2.44
CA MET A 30 5.49 2.75 -3.73
C MET A 30 6.53 3.83 -4.13
N ALA A 31 6.27 5.11 -3.85
CA ALA A 31 7.21 6.20 -4.11
C ALA A 31 8.42 6.13 -3.17
N GLY A 32 8.22 5.72 -1.92
CA GLY A 32 9.29 5.46 -0.95
C GLY A 32 10.26 4.38 -1.44
N GLU A 33 9.73 3.23 -1.85
CA GLU A 33 10.50 2.11 -2.41
C GLU A 33 11.28 2.53 -3.66
N TYR A 34 10.62 3.22 -4.59
CA TYR A 34 11.27 3.74 -5.79
C TYR A 34 12.42 4.70 -5.45
N ASN A 35 12.21 5.64 -4.53
CA ASN A 35 13.22 6.60 -4.10
C ASN A 35 14.39 5.93 -3.35
N ALA A 36 14.13 4.87 -2.58
CA ALA A 36 15.16 4.08 -1.91
C ALA A 36 16.03 3.35 -2.93
N ALA A 37 15.41 2.67 -3.91
CA ALA A 37 16.12 2.04 -5.02
C ALA A 37 16.94 3.05 -5.83
N ARG A 38 16.39 4.25 -6.07
CA ARG A 38 17.07 5.35 -6.78
C ARG A 38 18.31 5.81 -6.03
N ARG A 39 18.20 5.96 -4.70
CA ARG A 39 19.33 6.34 -3.84
C ARG A 39 20.43 5.28 -3.87
N LYS A 40 20.08 4.00 -3.74
CA LYS A 40 21.05 2.89 -3.81
C LYS A 40 21.81 2.91 -5.14
N LEU A 41 21.11 3.07 -6.26
CA LEU A 41 21.72 3.18 -7.58
C LEU A 41 22.69 4.38 -7.68
N ASN A 42 22.29 5.54 -7.15
CA ASN A 42 23.14 6.74 -7.19
C ASN A 42 24.43 6.56 -6.38
N VAL A 43 24.36 5.93 -5.21
CA VAL A 43 25.55 5.62 -4.40
C VAL A 43 26.48 4.68 -5.15
N CYS A 44 25.96 3.56 -5.68
CA CYS A 44 26.78 2.63 -6.47
C CYS A 44 27.37 3.30 -7.72
N LYS A 45 26.63 4.19 -8.39
CA LYS A 45 27.13 4.94 -9.54
C LYS A 45 28.30 5.85 -9.15
N GLN A 46 28.20 6.53 -8.02
CA GLN A 46 29.27 7.39 -7.52
C GLN A 46 30.52 6.58 -7.17
N GLU A 47 30.36 5.44 -6.50
CA GLU A 47 31.48 4.52 -6.22
C GLU A 47 32.15 4.05 -7.51
N LEU A 48 31.36 3.68 -8.53
CA LEU A 48 31.88 3.24 -9.81
C LEU A 48 32.69 4.34 -10.52
N GLN A 49 32.21 5.59 -10.47
CA GLN A 49 32.95 6.75 -10.97
C GLN A 49 34.27 6.99 -10.21
N THR A 50 34.29 6.78 -8.89
CA THR A 50 35.54 6.90 -8.11
C THR A 50 36.54 5.80 -8.48
N TRP A 51 36.08 4.59 -8.74
CA TRP A 51 36.93 3.50 -9.23
C TRP A 51 37.48 3.77 -10.64
N GLU A 52 36.67 4.33 -11.54
CA GLU A 52 37.12 4.77 -12.87
C GLU A 52 38.15 5.90 -12.80
N ALA A 53 37.97 6.87 -11.91
CA ALA A 53 38.97 7.91 -11.67
C ALA A 53 40.27 7.33 -11.09
N CYS A 54 40.17 6.34 -10.20
CA CYS A 54 41.31 5.63 -9.63
C CYS A 54 42.07 4.81 -10.70
N ARG A 55 41.36 4.20 -11.66
CA ARG A 55 41.96 3.52 -12.81
C ARG A 55 42.88 4.45 -13.61
N ASN A 56 42.44 5.68 -13.86
CA ASN A 56 43.18 6.65 -14.66
C ASN A 56 44.37 7.28 -13.91
N THR A 57 44.27 7.42 -12.58
CA THR A 57 45.29 8.11 -11.77
C THR A 57 46.30 7.17 -11.11
N LYS A 58 45.87 5.98 -10.67
CA LYS A 58 46.70 4.98 -9.96
C LYS A 58 46.35 3.56 -10.44
N PRO A 59 46.76 3.17 -11.66
CA PRO A 59 46.39 1.90 -12.27
C PRO A 59 46.89 0.66 -11.51
N SER A 60 48.03 0.75 -10.82
CA SER A 60 48.56 -0.34 -9.99
C SER A 60 47.67 -0.64 -8.78
N TYR A 61 47.17 0.39 -8.10
CA TYR A 61 46.24 0.27 -6.99
C TYR A 61 44.86 -0.22 -7.45
N PHE A 62 44.41 0.22 -8.62
CA PHE A 62 43.19 -0.30 -9.22
C PHE A 62 43.30 -1.80 -9.52
N LYS A 63 44.43 -2.23 -10.08
CA LYS A 63 44.69 -3.65 -10.40
C LYS A 63 44.80 -4.52 -9.15
N SER A 64 45.39 -4.02 -8.06
CA SER A 64 45.45 -4.76 -6.79
C SER A 64 44.10 -4.90 -6.10
N ASN A 65 43.13 -4.04 -6.42
CA ASN A 65 41.77 -4.06 -5.85
C ASN A 65 40.72 -4.58 -6.84
N ALA A 66 41.12 -5.39 -7.83
CA ALA A 66 40.23 -5.88 -8.88
C ALA A 66 38.98 -6.62 -8.34
N GLU A 67 39.11 -7.30 -7.19
CA GLU A 67 38.00 -7.99 -6.53
C GLU A 67 36.99 -7.03 -5.89
N ALA A 68 37.46 -5.93 -5.29
CA ALA A 68 36.58 -4.88 -4.78
C ALA A 68 35.85 -4.15 -5.93
N VAL A 69 36.55 -3.91 -7.04
CA VAL A 69 35.97 -3.31 -8.25
C VAL A 69 34.91 -4.22 -8.86
N SER A 70 35.17 -5.53 -8.99
CA SER A 70 34.21 -6.47 -9.55
C SER A 70 32.97 -6.62 -8.66
N SER A 71 33.15 -6.61 -7.33
CA SER A 71 32.06 -6.57 -6.36
C SER A 71 31.21 -5.29 -6.49
N CYS A 72 31.86 -4.12 -6.60
CA CYS A 72 31.18 -2.85 -6.85
C CYS A 72 30.36 -2.87 -8.15
N LEU A 73 30.94 -3.42 -9.22
CA LEU A 73 30.28 -3.53 -10.53
C LEU A 73 29.07 -4.48 -10.48
N LYS A 74 29.19 -5.59 -9.74
CA LYS A 74 28.08 -6.51 -9.48
C LYS A 74 26.96 -5.82 -8.71
N ASN A 75 27.29 -5.10 -7.62
CA ASN A 75 26.31 -4.37 -6.82
C ASN A 75 25.60 -3.27 -7.63
N PHE A 76 26.33 -2.59 -8.52
CA PHE A 76 25.75 -1.62 -9.44
C PHE A 76 24.78 -2.26 -10.43
N ASN A 77 25.15 -3.38 -11.05
CA ASN A 77 24.28 -4.11 -11.97
C ASN A 77 23.01 -4.61 -11.24
N GLU A 78 23.15 -5.15 -10.04
CA GLU A 78 22.02 -5.60 -9.23
C GLU A 78 21.08 -4.44 -8.84
N ALA A 79 21.64 -3.27 -8.50
CA ALA A 79 20.85 -2.07 -8.22
C ALA A 79 20.15 -1.51 -9.47
N ARG A 80 20.77 -1.64 -10.64
CA ARG A 80 20.23 -1.22 -11.94
C ARG A 80 19.11 -2.14 -12.43
N ASP A 81 19.31 -3.44 -12.29
CA ASP A 81 18.38 -4.47 -12.74
C ASP A 81 17.21 -4.66 -11.77
N ASN A 82 17.26 -4.00 -10.60
CA ASN A 82 16.15 -3.94 -9.67
C ASN A 82 14.86 -3.50 -10.38
N ARG A 83 13.75 -4.17 -10.06
CA ARG A 83 12.43 -4.01 -10.71
C ARG A 83 11.98 -2.56 -10.83
N TRP A 84 12.30 -1.73 -9.84
CA TRP A 84 11.96 -0.31 -9.80
C TRP A 84 12.75 0.57 -10.77
N MET A 85 13.99 0.17 -11.08
CA MET A 85 14.89 0.90 -11.99
C MET A 85 14.79 0.38 -13.42
N SER A 86 14.46 -0.90 -13.62
CA SER A 86 14.28 -1.51 -14.93
C SER A 86 12.96 -1.15 -15.61
N MET A 87 11.96 -0.68 -14.86
CA MET A 87 10.69 -0.22 -15.42
C MET A 87 10.81 1.12 -16.15
N PRO A 88 10.26 1.26 -17.37
CA PRO A 88 10.16 2.54 -18.05
C PRO A 88 9.23 3.47 -17.27
N LYS A 89 9.54 4.78 -17.31
CA LYS A 89 8.82 5.82 -16.55
C LYS A 89 7.30 5.79 -16.78
N GLU A 90 6.88 5.50 -18.00
CA GLU A 90 5.46 5.43 -18.36
C GLU A 90 4.74 4.26 -17.69
N GLN A 91 5.36 3.06 -17.67
CA GLN A 91 4.81 1.91 -16.95
C GLN A 91 4.80 2.16 -15.44
N LEU A 92 5.79 2.90 -14.91
CA LEU A 92 5.81 3.28 -13.51
C LEU A 92 4.62 4.15 -13.15
N ILE A 93 4.35 5.22 -13.92
CA ILE A 93 3.19 6.09 -13.73
C ILE A 93 1.89 5.29 -13.85
N GLY A 94 1.80 4.39 -14.83
CA GLY A 94 0.66 3.48 -15.00
C GLY A 94 0.45 2.57 -13.79
N LEU A 95 1.53 2.01 -13.22
CA LEU A 95 1.49 1.18 -12.02
C LEU A 95 1.02 1.97 -10.79
N PHE A 96 1.50 3.21 -10.63
CA PHE A 96 1.05 4.11 -9.57
C PHE A 96 -0.45 4.43 -9.69
N ALA A 97 -0.92 4.74 -10.91
CA ALA A 97 -2.33 5.00 -11.16
C ALA A 97 -3.20 3.77 -10.88
N LEU A 98 -2.78 2.59 -11.36
CA LEU A 98 -3.47 1.32 -11.11
C LEU A 98 -3.52 0.98 -9.62
N ALA A 99 -2.41 1.13 -8.91
CA ALA A 99 -2.34 0.89 -7.47
C ALA A 99 -3.25 1.87 -6.70
N ALA A 100 -3.26 3.15 -7.08
CA ALA A 100 -4.14 4.15 -6.46
C ALA A 100 -5.62 3.80 -6.66
N VAL A 101 -6.03 3.46 -7.89
CA VAL A 101 -7.41 3.09 -8.21
C VAL A 101 -7.79 1.80 -7.50
N GLY A 102 -6.93 0.77 -7.55
CA GLY A 102 -7.16 -0.50 -6.86
C GLY A 102 -7.35 -0.33 -5.36
N SER A 103 -6.50 0.49 -4.72
CA SER A 103 -6.60 0.79 -3.29
C SER A 103 -7.81 1.64 -2.93
N ALA A 104 -8.21 2.58 -3.80
CA ALA A 104 -9.44 3.35 -3.60
C ALA A 104 -10.68 2.45 -3.62
N VAL A 105 -10.76 1.53 -4.59
CA VAL A 105 -11.85 0.55 -4.69
C VAL A 105 -11.84 -0.39 -3.49
N ALA A 106 -10.66 -0.89 -3.08
CA ALA A 106 -10.52 -1.76 -1.92
C ALA A 106 -10.95 -1.07 -0.62
N GLY A 107 -10.54 0.19 -0.40
CA GLY A 107 -10.95 0.99 0.76
C GLY A 107 -12.46 1.26 0.79
N GLY A 108 -13.05 1.55 -0.38
CA GLY A 108 -14.50 1.68 -0.52
C GLY A 108 -15.25 0.39 -0.18
N LEU A 109 -14.82 -0.75 -0.75
CA LEU A 109 -15.41 -2.07 -0.49
C LEU A 109 -15.28 -2.48 0.99
N ALA A 110 -14.12 -2.22 1.60
CA ALA A 110 -13.89 -2.49 3.02
C ALA A 110 -14.88 -1.72 3.91
N THR A 111 -15.15 -0.45 3.58
CA THR A 111 -16.12 0.36 4.30
C THR A 111 -17.53 -0.25 4.21
N TRP A 112 -17.94 -0.69 3.02
CA TRP A 112 -19.23 -1.36 2.82
C TRP A 112 -19.32 -2.71 3.55
N ALA A 113 -18.25 -3.50 3.58
CA ALA A 113 -18.19 -4.77 4.30
C ALA A 113 -18.36 -4.57 5.82
N ILE A 114 -17.71 -3.56 6.40
CA ILE A 114 -17.86 -3.21 7.82
C ILE A 114 -19.31 -2.83 8.14
N ILE A 115 -19.94 -2.01 7.29
CA ILE A 115 -21.33 -1.60 7.49
C ILE A 115 -22.26 -2.82 7.44
N TRP A 116 -22.07 -3.72 6.48
CA TRP A 116 -22.83 -4.97 6.39
C TRP A 116 -22.68 -5.81 7.65
N LEU A 117 -21.46 -5.98 8.16
CA LEU A 117 -21.19 -6.71 9.40
C LEU A 117 -21.93 -6.10 10.60
N VAL A 118 -21.86 -4.77 10.76
CA VAL A 118 -22.55 -4.06 11.85
C VAL A 118 -24.07 -4.25 11.73
N CYS A 119 -24.63 -4.11 10.53
CA CYS A 119 -26.07 -4.32 10.30
C CYS A 119 -26.50 -5.76 10.61
N LEU A 120 -25.73 -6.76 10.19
CA LEU A 120 -26.00 -8.17 10.50
C LEU A 120 -25.94 -8.44 12.00
N PHE A 121 -24.96 -7.86 12.69
CA PHE A 121 -24.82 -7.99 14.14
C PHE A 121 -26.04 -7.40 14.88
N ILE A 122 -26.44 -6.18 14.53
CA ILE A 122 -27.63 -5.52 15.09
C ILE A 122 -28.89 -6.34 14.81
N TYR A 123 -29.07 -6.82 13.58
CA TYR A 123 -30.23 -7.64 13.21
C TYR A 123 -30.31 -8.94 14.03
N LYS A 124 -29.19 -9.65 14.16
CA LYS A 124 -29.11 -10.88 14.95
C LYS A 124 -29.39 -10.61 16.43
N PHE A 125 -28.87 -9.51 16.96
CA PHE A 125 -29.11 -9.08 18.35
C PHE A 125 -30.58 -8.72 18.60
N LEU A 126 -31.21 -7.95 17.69
CA LEU A 126 -32.64 -7.63 17.76
C LEU A 126 -33.52 -8.88 17.67
N ARG A 127 -33.16 -9.84 16.82
CA ARG A 127 -33.86 -11.13 16.72
C ARG A 127 -33.75 -11.92 18.02
N LEU A 128 -32.58 -11.91 18.65
CA LEU A 128 -32.37 -12.55 19.95
C LEU A 128 -33.22 -11.89 21.05
N LEU A 129 -33.24 -10.55 21.09
CA LEU A 129 -34.07 -9.78 22.02
C LEU A 129 -35.56 -10.06 21.81
N ALA A 130 -36.04 -10.08 20.57
CA ALA A 130 -37.43 -10.40 20.26
C ALA A 130 -37.81 -11.82 20.71
N PHE A 131 -36.89 -12.78 20.53
CA PHE A 131 -37.09 -14.15 21.00
C PHE A 131 -37.15 -14.24 22.53
N CYS A 132 -36.26 -13.53 23.23
CA CYS A 132 -36.31 -13.42 24.69
C CYS A 132 -37.62 -12.77 25.18
N PHE A 133 -38.09 -11.72 24.50
CA PHE A 133 -39.33 -11.03 24.84
C PHE A 133 -40.57 -11.91 24.65
N MET A 134 -40.65 -12.62 23.51
CA MET A 134 -41.73 -13.60 23.26
C MET A 134 -41.72 -14.75 24.28
N ARG A 135 -40.54 -15.22 24.68
CA ARG A 135 -40.39 -16.27 25.70
C ARG A 135 -40.81 -15.79 27.09
N HIS A 136 -40.54 -14.53 27.43
CA HIS A 136 -41.00 -13.93 28.69
C HIS A 136 -42.51 -13.73 28.71
N SER A 137 -43.10 -13.21 27.62
CA SER A 137 -44.54 -13.03 27.49
C SER A 137 -45.31 -14.36 27.55
N SER A 138 -44.79 -15.42 26.93
CA SER A 138 -45.40 -16.77 27.00
C SER A 138 -45.37 -17.39 28.41
N ARG A 139 -44.40 -16.99 29.26
CA ARG A 139 -44.35 -17.44 30.67
C ARG A 139 -45.35 -16.72 31.57
N GLN A 140 -45.76 -15.49 31.24
CA GLN A 140 -46.77 -14.76 32.03
C GLN A 140 -48.21 -15.13 31.70
N VAL A 141 -48.48 -15.70 30.51
CA VAL A 141 -49.85 -16.13 30.14
C VAL A 141 -50.18 -17.53 30.66
N ASN A 142 -49.17 -18.35 30.96
CA ASN A 142 -49.31 -19.74 31.43
C ASN A 142 -48.97 -19.96 32.91
N GLY A 143 -48.85 -18.89 33.70
CA GLY A 143 -48.64 -18.94 35.16
C GLY A 143 -49.75 -18.16 35.85
#